data_AF-A0A239PFT5-F1
#
_entry.id   AF-A0A239PFT5-F1
#
_cell.length_a   1.000
_cell.length_b   1.000
_cell.length_c   1.000
_cell.angle_alpha   90.00
_cell.angle_beta   90.00
_cell.angle_gamma   90.00
#
_symmetry.space_group_name_H-M   'P 1'
#
loop_
_entity.id
_entity.type
_entity.pdbx_description
1 polymer ?
#
loop_
_entity_poly.entity_id
_entity_poly.type
_entity_poly.pdbx_seq_one_letter_code
_entity_poly.pdbx_strand_id
1 'polypeptide(L)'
;MAVDQAIADAAPPGGEVVEPRALARQLLSRVLMLAVLAMLLAGYVLHASLPPNPLSPPPERQLRVRLFVPEGWAFFTISPRLPQLSPMRPDADGRWRPADAGHLAVPADGFGANRIRRAQGTEMAILLRGVHAEEWRQCAGTPADCLAATPVLGTVTNEATRPSLCGPVGFVRQEPLPWAWRGSADRTVMPSSVVRLEVRC
;
A
#
# COMPACT_ATOMS: atom_id res chain seq x y z
N MET A 1 6.64 71.35 58.17
CA MET A 1 6.65 71.81 56.76
C MET A 1 7.97 71.38 56.14
N ALA A 2 7.94 70.77 54.94
CA ALA A 2 9.09 70.28 54.15
C ALA A 2 9.48 68.79 54.24
N VAL A 3 8.55 67.86 54.52
CA VAL A 3 8.79 66.39 54.29
C VAL A 3 7.58 65.69 53.63
N ASP A 4 6.65 66.43 53.02
CA ASP A 4 5.47 65.82 52.34
C ASP A 4 5.42 66.11 50.82
N GLN A 5 6.39 66.82 50.26
CA GLN A 5 6.41 67.15 48.82
C GLN A 5 7.31 66.24 47.97
N ALA A 6 8.01 65.27 48.56
CA ALA A 6 8.99 64.45 47.83
C ALA A 6 8.44 63.11 47.29
N ILE A 7 7.14 62.80 47.47
CA ILE A 7 6.53 61.52 47.06
C ILE A 7 5.50 61.71 45.92
N ALA A 8 5.45 62.88 45.28
CA ALA A 8 4.49 63.15 44.20
C ALA A 8 5.05 62.99 42.77
N ASP A 9 6.37 62.87 42.57
CA ASP A 9 6.99 62.96 41.23
C ASP A 9 7.54 61.64 40.64
N ALA A 10 7.05 60.48 41.10
CA ALA A 10 7.40 59.19 40.50
C ALA A 10 6.17 58.48 39.91
N ALA A 11 5.48 59.14 38.99
CA ALA A 11 4.57 58.46 38.08
C ALA A 11 5.41 57.71 37.02
N PRO A 12 5.37 56.37 36.94
CA PRO A 12 6.03 55.65 35.85
C PRO A 12 5.33 56.01 34.53
N PRO A 13 6.08 56.21 33.42
CA PRO A 13 5.49 56.50 32.12
C PRO A 13 4.61 55.32 31.68
N GLY A 14 3.44 55.65 31.14
CA GLY A 14 2.37 54.71 30.81
C GLY A 14 2.86 53.44 30.11
N GLY A 15 2.77 52.32 30.82
CA GLY A 15 2.75 51.01 30.19
C GLY A 15 1.38 50.81 29.55
N GLU A 16 1.33 50.74 28.22
CA GLU A 16 0.13 50.32 27.50
C GLU A 16 -0.32 48.97 28.05
N VAL A 17 -1.46 48.95 28.73
CA VAL A 17 -2.13 47.70 29.11
C VAL A 17 -2.66 47.07 27.83
N VAL A 18 -1.84 46.27 27.17
CA VAL A 18 -2.25 45.53 25.98
C VAL A 18 -3.32 44.53 26.41
N GLU A 19 -4.57 44.73 25.96
CA GLU A 19 -5.65 43.83 26.33
C GLU A 19 -5.32 42.38 25.94
N PRO A 20 -5.49 41.39 26.86
CA PRO A 20 -5.15 39.99 26.60
C PRO A 20 -5.89 39.39 25.39
N ARG A 21 -7.04 39.95 25.02
CA ARG A 21 -7.81 39.59 23.81
C ARG A 21 -7.13 40.02 22.52
N ALA A 22 -6.42 41.16 22.52
CA ALA A 22 -5.69 41.65 21.35
C ALA A 22 -4.45 40.79 21.07
N LEU A 23 -3.71 40.40 22.12
CA LEU A 23 -2.59 39.46 22.01
C LEU A 23 -3.03 38.09 21.53
N ALA A 24 -4.13 37.55 22.07
CA ALA A 24 -4.66 36.26 21.63
C ALA A 24 -5.08 36.26 20.14
N ARG A 25 -5.72 37.35 19.67
CA ARG A 25 -6.10 37.51 18.25
C ARG A 25 -4.88 37.62 17.33
N GLN A 26 -3.82 38.31 17.75
CA GLN A 26 -2.57 38.42 17.00
C GLN A 26 -1.79 37.10 16.94
N LEU A 27 -1.79 36.32 18.02
CA LEU A 27 -1.18 34.99 18.03
C LEU A 27 -1.94 34.02 17.12
N LEU A 28 -3.28 34.03 17.19
CA LEU A 28 -4.12 33.21 16.33
C LEU A 28 -3.93 33.54 14.84
N SER A 29 -3.85 34.82 14.47
CA SER A 29 -3.64 35.23 13.08
C SER A 29 -2.28 34.80 12.54
N ARG A 30 -1.22 34.87 13.37
CA ARG A 30 0.12 34.38 13.01
C ARG A 30 0.14 32.86 12.83
N VAL A 31 -0.50 32.12 13.73
CA VAL A 31 -0.63 30.65 13.62
C VAL A 31 -1.39 30.28 12.35
N LEU A 32 -2.50 30.96 12.06
CA LEU A 32 -3.28 30.72 10.85
C LEU A 32 -2.46 31.02 9.59
N MET A 33 -1.72 32.13 9.56
CA MET A 33 -0.86 32.49 8.45
C MET A 33 0.25 31.45 8.21
N LEU A 34 0.89 30.98 9.28
CA LEU A 34 1.88 29.91 9.22
C LEU A 34 1.27 28.60 8.73
N ALA A 35 0.07 28.25 9.18
CA ALA A 35 -0.64 27.05 8.73
C ALA A 35 -1.01 27.13 7.25
N VAL A 36 -1.50 28.27 6.77
CA VAL A 36 -1.79 28.50 5.34
C VAL A 36 -0.51 28.41 4.51
N LEU A 37 0.58 29.04 4.97
CA LEU A 37 1.87 28.97 4.29
C LEU A 37 2.38 27.52 4.23
N ALA A 38 2.31 26.78 5.34
CA ALA A 38 2.69 25.37 5.39
C ALA A 38 1.84 24.50 4.46
N MET A 39 0.53 24.77 4.38
CA MET A 39 -0.39 24.05 3.49
C MET A 39 -0.09 24.33 2.02
N LEU A 40 0.19 25.58 1.65
CA LEU A 40 0.60 25.96 0.29
C LEU A 40 1.94 25.31 -0.08
N LEU A 41 2.91 25.32 0.84
CA LEU A 41 4.21 24.69 0.63
C LEU A 41 4.05 23.17 0.46
N ALA A 42 3.26 22.52 1.31
CA ALA A 42 2.99 21.08 1.22
C ALA A 42 2.26 20.73 -0.09
N GLY A 43 1.28 21.53 -0.49
CA GLY A 43 0.56 21.36 -1.76
C GLY A 43 1.49 21.52 -2.97
N TYR A 44 2.41 22.50 -2.94
CA TYR A 44 3.42 22.68 -3.98
C TYR A 44 4.38 21.48 -4.06
N VAL A 45 4.89 21.01 -2.92
CA VAL A 45 5.76 19.82 -2.87
C VAL A 45 5.04 18.60 -3.42
N LEU A 46 3.78 18.38 -3.02
CA LEU A 46 2.98 17.26 -3.51
C LEU A 46 2.78 17.34 -5.02
N HIS A 47 2.43 18.52 -5.56
CA HIS A 47 2.27 18.72 -6.99
C HIS A 47 3.57 18.49 -7.77
N ALA A 48 4.70 18.98 -7.26
CA ALA A 48 6.02 18.80 -7.87
C ALA A 48 6.52 17.33 -7.80
N SER A 49 6.03 16.55 -6.83
CA SER A 49 6.35 15.12 -6.70
C SER A 49 5.50 14.22 -7.60
N LEU A 50 4.42 14.71 -8.21
CA LEU A 50 3.59 13.92 -9.12
C LEU A 50 4.30 13.69 -10.48
N PRO A 51 3.97 12.59 -11.19
CA PRO A 51 4.41 12.36 -12.57
C PRO A 51 3.96 13.50 -13.51
N PRO A 52 4.57 13.61 -14.71
CA PRO A 52 4.20 14.61 -15.71
C PRO A 52 2.68 14.63 -15.95
N ASN A 53 2.06 15.79 -15.77
CA ASN A 53 0.63 16.01 -15.96
C ASN A 53 0.40 17.16 -16.96
N PRO A 54 -0.82 17.28 -17.53
CA PRO A 54 -1.13 18.32 -18.54
C PRO A 54 -1.02 19.77 -18.01
N LEU A 55 -0.91 19.96 -16.70
CA LEU A 55 -0.72 21.24 -16.02
C LEU A 55 0.74 21.48 -15.62
N SER A 56 1.68 20.72 -16.19
CA SER A 56 3.10 20.80 -15.82
C SER A 56 3.73 22.13 -16.28
N PRO A 57 4.41 22.86 -15.39
CA PRO A 57 5.12 24.09 -15.76
C PRO A 57 6.33 23.79 -16.66
N PRO A 58 6.88 24.81 -17.37
CA PRO A 58 8.00 24.64 -18.29
C PRO A 58 9.19 23.89 -17.66
N PRO A 59 9.83 22.96 -18.39
CA PRO A 59 10.79 21.97 -17.85
C PRO A 59 12.01 22.56 -17.13
N GLU A 60 12.35 23.83 -17.40
CA GLU A 60 13.51 24.51 -16.82
C GLU A 60 13.35 24.86 -15.33
N ARG A 61 12.13 24.79 -14.77
CA ARG A 61 11.84 25.09 -13.36
C ARG A 61 11.52 23.87 -12.49
N GLN A 62 11.97 22.68 -12.88
CA GLN A 62 11.93 21.53 -11.99
C GLN A 62 13.00 21.70 -10.90
N LEU A 63 12.64 22.44 -9.86
CA LEU A 63 13.43 22.55 -8.64
C LEU A 63 13.82 21.12 -8.21
N ARG A 64 15.08 20.92 -7.86
CA ARG A 64 15.66 19.65 -7.42
C ARG A 64 15.13 19.22 -6.03
N VAL A 65 13.82 19.29 -5.78
CA VAL A 65 13.15 18.86 -4.54
C VAL A 65 13.46 17.38 -4.24
N ARG A 66 13.62 16.57 -5.30
CA ARG A 66 14.03 15.15 -5.22
C ARG A 66 15.39 14.92 -4.54
N LEU A 67 16.26 15.93 -4.43
CA LEU A 67 17.54 15.80 -3.73
C LEU A 67 17.41 15.90 -2.20
N PHE A 68 16.35 16.53 -1.69
CA PHE A 68 16.12 16.71 -0.26
C PHE A 68 15.00 15.81 0.29
N VAL A 69 14.22 15.19 -0.60
CA VAL A 69 13.22 14.17 -0.26
C VAL A 69 13.58 12.89 -1.05
N PRO A 70 14.61 12.13 -0.61
CA PRO A 70 15.09 10.94 -1.32
C PRO A 70 14.08 9.79 -1.26
N GLU A 71 13.12 9.85 -0.34
CA GLU A 71 11.93 8.98 -0.24
C GLU A 71 10.96 9.30 -1.40
N GLY A 72 11.42 9.13 -2.64
CA GLY A 72 10.55 9.18 -3.80
C GLY A 72 9.58 8.01 -3.75
N TRP A 73 8.31 8.25 -4.08
CA TRP A 73 7.30 7.21 -4.33
C TRP A 73 7.55 6.46 -5.65
N ALA A 74 8.82 6.18 -5.97
CA ALA A 74 9.24 5.42 -7.14
C ALA A 74 9.47 3.96 -6.73
N PHE A 75 8.45 3.31 -6.16
CA PHE A 75 8.51 1.90 -5.73
C PHE A 75 8.04 0.91 -6.81
N PHE A 76 8.03 1.31 -8.08
CA PHE A 76 7.63 0.43 -9.18
C PHE A 76 8.85 -0.01 -9.99
N THR A 77 9.78 -0.73 -9.35
CA THR A 77 10.90 -1.40 -10.04
C THR A 77 10.44 -2.62 -10.83
N ILE A 78 9.18 -3.05 -10.64
CA ILE A 78 8.58 -4.24 -11.24
C ILE A 78 7.23 -3.84 -11.85
N SER A 79 6.95 -4.31 -13.07
CA SER A 79 5.69 -4.04 -13.76
C SER A 79 4.51 -4.58 -12.94
N PRO A 80 3.47 -3.78 -12.66
CA PRO A 80 2.26 -4.24 -11.99
C PRO A 80 1.43 -5.18 -12.87
N ARG A 81 1.82 -5.37 -14.13
CA ARG A 81 1.17 -6.28 -15.09
C ARG A 81 1.78 -7.68 -15.10
N LEU A 82 2.78 -7.94 -14.26
CA LEU A 82 3.33 -9.29 -14.17
C LEU A 82 2.25 -10.29 -13.76
N PRO A 83 2.34 -11.54 -14.25
CA PRO A 83 1.46 -12.60 -13.80
C PRO A 83 1.48 -12.74 -12.28
N GLN A 84 0.31 -12.62 -11.68
CA GLN A 84 0.10 -12.86 -10.25
C GLN A 84 -0.01 -14.35 -10.01
N LEU A 85 0.60 -14.79 -8.92
CA LEU A 85 0.55 -16.17 -8.46
C LEU A 85 -0.46 -16.26 -7.31
N SER A 86 -1.44 -17.15 -7.44
CA SER A 86 -2.50 -17.35 -6.44
C SER A 86 -2.66 -18.83 -6.09
N PRO A 87 -2.74 -19.19 -4.80
CA PRO A 87 -2.99 -20.56 -4.38
C PRO A 87 -4.50 -20.85 -4.36
N MET A 88 -4.87 -22.08 -4.68
CA MET A 88 -6.23 -22.59 -4.59
C MET A 88 -6.23 -23.95 -3.89
N ARG A 89 -7.34 -24.30 -3.25
CA ARG A 89 -7.57 -25.61 -2.63
C ARG A 89 -8.96 -26.13 -2.98
N PRO A 90 -9.16 -27.45 -3.09
CA PRO A 90 -10.50 -28.00 -3.25
C PRO A 90 -11.28 -27.85 -1.94
N ASP A 91 -12.56 -27.51 -2.04
CA ASP A 91 -13.52 -27.62 -0.93
C ASP A 91 -14.02 -29.07 -0.78
N ALA A 92 -14.90 -29.31 0.20
CA ALA A 92 -15.47 -30.63 0.44
C ALA A 92 -16.27 -31.19 -0.75
N ASP A 93 -16.77 -30.33 -1.63
CA ASP A 93 -17.49 -30.71 -2.85
C ASP A 93 -16.54 -30.91 -4.05
N GLY A 94 -15.22 -30.79 -3.84
CA GLY A 94 -14.20 -30.88 -4.88
C GLY A 94 -14.06 -29.61 -5.73
N ARG A 95 -14.72 -28.49 -5.37
CA ARG A 95 -14.60 -27.22 -6.11
C ARG A 95 -13.38 -26.45 -5.64
N TRP A 96 -12.59 -25.96 -6.59
CA TRP A 96 -11.42 -25.16 -6.28
C TRP A 96 -11.79 -23.75 -5.84
N ARG A 97 -11.28 -23.32 -4.68
CA ARG A 97 -11.45 -21.97 -4.15
C ARG A 97 -10.10 -21.33 -3.82
N PRO A 98 -10.02 -19.99 -3.81
CA PRO A 98 -8.82 -19.29 -3.36
C PRO A 98 -8.40 -19.73 -1.96
N ALA A 99 -7.09 -19.90 -1.77
CA ALA A 99 -6.48 -20.34 -0.52
C ALA A 99 -5.55 -19.26 0.08
N ASP A 100 -5.76 -18.00 -0.27
CA ASP A 100 -4.98 -16.87 0.25
C ASP A 100 -5.11 -16.77 1.78
N ALA A 101 -3.97 -16.65 2.45
CA ALA A 101 -3.92 -16.46 3.89
C ALA A 101 -4.07 -14.98 4.24
N GLY A 102 -5.18 -14.62 4.88
CA GLY A 102 -5.44 -13.27 5.38
C GLY A 102 -5.69 -12.22 4.29
N HIS A 103 -5.96 -11.00 4.72
CA HIS A 103 -6.30 -9.86 3.87
C HIS A 103 -5.45 -8.64 4.24
N LEU A 104 -5.22 -7.77 3.25
CA LEU A 104 -4.51 -6.51 3.50
C LEU A 104 -5.48 -5.48 4.07
N ALA A 105 -5.02 -4.73 5.08
CA ALA A 105 -5.71 -3.55 5.61
C ALA A 105 -7.14 -3.78 6.12
N VAL A 106 -7.48 -4.99 6.59
CA VAL A 106 -8.77 -5.25 7.26
C VAL A 106 -8.63 -5.25 8.79
N PRO A 107 -9.67 -4.85 9.55
CA PRO A 107 -9.63 -4.89 11.01
C PRO A 107 -9.33 -6.29 11.57
N ALA A 108 -9.86 -7.34 10.95
CA ALA A 108 -9.64 -8.74 11.36
C ALA A 108 -8.16 -9.16 11.33
N ASP A 109 -7.34 -8.50 10.50
CA ASP A 109 -5.90 -8.72 10.36
C ASP A 109 -5.07 -7.58 11.00
N GLY A 110 -5.70 -6.78 11.87
CA GLY A 110 -5.07 -5.66 12.56
C GLY A 110 -4.51 -4.60 11.59
N PHE A 111 -5.22 -4.34 10.50
CA PHE A 111 -4.79 -3.42 9.43
C PHE A 111 -3.41 -3.77 8.84
N GLY A 112 -3.10 -5.05 8.76
CA GLY A 112 -1.83 -5.56 8.23
C GLY A 112 -0.76 -5.82 9.28
N ALA A 113 -1.06 -5.67 10.58
CA ALA A 113 -0.21 -6.19 11.65
C ALA A 113 -0.03 -7.71 11.52
N ASN A 114 -1.07 -8.43 11.10
CA ASN A 114 -0.94 -9.83 10.70
C ASN A 114 -0.14 -9.94 9.40
N ARG A 115 1.05 -10.56 9.47
CA ARG A 115 1.97 -10.74 8.34
C ARG A 115 1.79 -12.07 7.60
N ILE A 116 0.73 -12.84 7.86
CA ILE A 116 0.55 -14.17 7.28
C ILE A 116 0.51 -14.16 5.74
N ARG A 117 -0.14 -13.16 5.12
CA ARG A 117 -0.20 -13.02 3.66
C ARG A 117 1.20 -12.85 3.04
N ARG A 118 2.10 -12.13 3.72
CA ARG A 118 3.50 -11.97 3.28
C ARG A 118 4.29 -13.26 3.45
N ALA A 119 4.05 -14.00 4.54
CA ALA A 119 4.68 -15.29 4.77
C ALA A 119 4.26 -16.32 3.71
N GLN A 120 2.98 -16.34 3.32
CA GLN A 120 2.46 -17.25 2.31
C GLN A 120 3.11 -17.03 0.93
N GLY A 121 3.42 -15.79 0.54
CA GLY A 121 4.16 -15.54 -0.70
C GLY A 121 5.52 -16.26 -0.75
N THR A 122 6.27 -16.25 0.36
CA THR A 122 7.54 -17.00 0.48
C THR A 122 7.31 -18.51 0.49
N GLU A 123 6.28 -18.98 1.20
CA GLU A 123 5.87 -20.39 1.23
C GLU A 123 5.57 -20.92 -0.17
N MET A 124 4.80 -20.18 -0.98
CA MET A 124 4.49 -20.54 -2.36
C MET A 124 5.77 -20.62 -3.22
N ALA A 125 6.71 -19.70 -3.04
CA ALA A 125 7.99 -19.72 -3.75
C ALA A 125 8.87 -20.93 -3.36
N ILE A 126 8.81 -21.39 -2.10
CA ILE A 126 9.49 -22.61 -1.65
C ILE A 126 8.85 -23.83 -2.31
N LEU A 127 7.53 -23.94 -2.28
CA LEU A 127 6.79 -25.07 -2.87
C LEU A 127 6.99 -25.20 -4.38
N LEU A 128 7.13 -24.07 -5.08
CA LEU A 128 7.29 -24.03 -6.54
C LEU A 128 8.74 -24.05 -7.03
N ARG A 129 9.73 -24.13 -6.13
CA ARG A 129 11.17 -24.05 -6.50
C ARG A 129 11.59 -25.12 -7.52
N GLY A 130 10.99 -26.31 -7.45
CA GLY A 130 11.25 -27.43 -8.36
C GLY A 130 10.30 -27.52 -9.55
N VAL A 131 9.36 -26.58 -9.69
CA VAL A 131 8.38 -26.60 -10.78
C VAL A 131 8.90 -25.80 -11.97
N HIS A 132 9.15 -26.49 -13.07
CA HIS A 132 9.65 -25.94 -14.33
C HIS A 132 8.52 -25.37 -15.20
N ALA A 133 8.88 -24.52 -16.16
CA ALA A 133 7.91 -23.78 -16.98
C ALA A 133 7.01 -24.70 -17.82
N GLU A 134 7.53 -25.86 -18.21
CA GLU A 134 6.86 -26.87 -19.06
C GLU A 134 5.80 -27.66 -18.30
N GLU A 135 5.88 -27.69 -16.97
CA GLU A 135 4.92 -28.39 -16.10
C GLU A 135 3.65 -27.56 -15.86
N TRP A 136 3.69 -26.26 -16.17
CA TRP A 136 2.53 -25.39 -16.12
C TRP A 136 1.63 -25.64 -17.32
N ARG A 137 0.37 -25.97 -17.05
CA ARG A 137 -0.64 -26.15 -18.10
C ARG A 137 -1.31 -24.83 -18.43
N GLN A 138 -1.35 -24.48 -19.71
CA GLN A 138 -2.12 -23.34 -20.18
C GLN A 138 -3.62 -23.60 -19.99
N CYS A 139 -4.33 -22.56 -19.58
CA CYS A 139 -5.74 -22.57 -19.25
C CYS A 139 -6.41 -21.37 -19.91
N ALA A 140 -7.33 -21.64 -20.84
CA ALA A 140 -8.17 -20.63 -21.47
C ALA A 140 -9.55 -20.48 -20.79
N GLY A 141 -9.88 -21.37 -19.85
CA GLY A 141 -11.13 -21.37 -19.09
C GLY A 141 -10.98 -20.72 -17.72
N THR A 142 -11.92 -20.98 -16.81
CA THR A 142 -11.77 -20.55 -15.43
C THR A 142 -10.63 -21.34 -14.77
N PRO A 143 -9.79 -20.71 -13.92
CA PRO A 143 -8.72 -21.43 -13.24
C PRO A 143 -9.20 -22.63 -12.40
N ALA A 144 -10.40 -22.53 -11.81
CA ALA A 144 -11.00 -23.61 -11.03
C ALA A 144 -11.29 -24.85 -11.88
N ASP A 145 -11.87 -24.68 -13.07
CA ASP A 145 -12.18 -25.79 -13.98
C ASP A 145 -10.90 -26.43 -14.52
N CYS A 146 -9.90 -25.61 -14.88
CA CYS A 146 -8.61 -26.09 -15.34
C CYS A 146 -7.85 -26.86 -14.26
N LEU A 147 -7.91 -26.42 -13.01
CA LEU A 147 -7.34 -27.17 -11.88
C LEU A 147 -8.07 -28.50 -11.68
N ALA A 148 -9.39 -28.56 -11.81
CA ALA A 148 -10.10 -29.83 -11.71
C ALA A 148 -9.63 -30.86 -12.75
N ALA A 149 -9.35 -30.42 -13.98
CA ALA A 149 -8.89 -31.27 -15.09
C ALA A 149 -7.37 -31.52 -15.12
N THR A 150 -6.57 -30.76 -14.38
CA THR A 150 -5.11 -30.91 -14.33
C THR A 150 -4.76 -32.08 -13.41
N PRO A 151 -3.87 -33.02 -13.77
CA PRO A 151 -3.37 -34.04 -12.85
C PRO A 151 -2.41 -33.43 -11.83
N VAL A 152 -2.24 -34.13 -10.71
CA VAL A 152 -1.23 -33.76 -9.71
C VAL A 152 0.16 -34.01 -10.29
N LEU A 153 1.03 -33.00 -10.25
CA LEU A 153 2.39 -33.08 -10.76
C LEU A 153 3.27 -33.96 -9.87
N GLY A 154 3.14 -33.82 -8.56
CA GLY A 154 3.92 -34.56 -7.59
C GLY A 154 3.63 -34.16 -6.15
N THR A 155 4.35 -34.77 -5.23
CA THR A 155 4.28 -34.47 -3.79
C THR A 155 5.47 -33.63 -3.36
N VAL A 156 5.23 -32.57 -2.60
CA VAL A 156 6.25 -31.64 -2.07
C VAL A 156 6.05 -31.45 -0.57
N THR A 157 7.15 -31.38 0.19
CA THR A 157 7.10 -31.08 1.63
C THR A 157 7.15 -29.57 1.84
N ASN A 158 6.27 -29.05 2.70
CA ASN A 158 6.24 -27.66 3.09
C ASN A 158 7.19 -27.43 4.28
N GLU A 159 8.35 -26.84 4.00
CA GLU A 159 9.37 -26.55 5.01
C GLU A 159 9.13 -25.21 5.75
N ALA A 160 7.99 -24.55 5.54
CA ALA A 160 7.67 -23.30 6.22
C ALA A 160 7.47 -23.54 7.73
N THR A 161 7.98 -22.64 8.57
CA THR A 161 7.84 -22.73 10.04
C THR A 161 6.38 -22.73 10.51
N ARG A 162 5.49 -22.08 9.75
CA ARG A 162 4.04 -22.06 9.97
C ARG A 162 3.34 -22.27 8.63
N PRO A 163 3.15 -23.52 8.19
CA PRO A 163 2.58 -23.80 6.88
C PRO A 163 1.10 -23.42 6.83
N SER A 164 0.69 -22.78 5.75
CA SER A 164 -0.70 -22.41 5.45
C SER A 164 -1.30 -23.23 4.30
N LEU A 165 -0.44 -23.84 3.47
CA LEU A 165 -0.81 -24.66 2.31
C LEU A 165 -0.41 -26.11 2.57
N CYS A 166 -1.41 -26.97 2.83
CA CYS A 166 -1.25 -28.39 3.10
C CYS A 166 -2.32 -29.20 2.35
N GLY A 167 -2.00 -30.45 1.99
CA GLY A 167 -2.84 -31.33 1.20
C GLY A 167 -2.84 -30.98 -0.29
N PRO A 168 -3.96 -31.21 -1.02
CA PRO A 168 -4.06 -30.86 -2.43
C PRO A 168 -4.06 -29.33 -2.63
N VAL A 169 -3.06 -28.81 -3.34
CA VAL A 169 -2.91 -27.38 -3.61
C VAL A 169 -2.72 -27.14 -5.11
N GLY A 170 -3.49 -26.19 -5.64
CA GLY A 170 -3.38 -25.68 -7.00
C GLY A 170 -2.71 -24.32 -6.99
N PHE A 171 -1.86 -24.05 -7.97
CA PHE A 171 -1.29 -22.73 -8.19
C PHE A 171 -1.75 -22.21 -9.54
N VAL A 172 -2.19 -20.96 -9.54
CA VAL A 172 -2.63 -20.25 -10.74
C VAL A 172 -1.68 -19.09 -10.98
N ARG A 173 -1.19 -18.96 -12.19
CA ARG A 173 -0.42 -17.80 -12.66
C ARG A 173 -1.21 -17.10 -13.75
N GLN A 174 -1.61 -15.85 -13.50
CA GLN A 174 -2.48 -15.10 -14.38
C GLN A 174 -2.12 -13.61 -14.34
N GLU A 175 -2.08 -12.95 -15.50
CA GLU A 175 -1.92 -11.50 -15.55
C GLU A 175 -3.14 -10.79 -14.92
N PRO A 176 -2.93 -9.69 -14.20
CA PRO A 176 -4.03 -8.97 -13.58
C PRO A 176 -4.96 -8.40 -14.65
N LEU A 177 -6.26 -8.50 -14.40
CA LEU A 177 -7.27 -7.92 -15.27
C LEU A 177 -7.00 -6.41 -15.40
N PRO A 178 -6.82 -5.87 -16.62
CA PRO A 178 -6.48 -4.47 -16.73
C PRO A 178 -7.67 -3.61 -16.27
N TRP A 179 -7.36 -2.46 -15.68
CA TRP A 179 -8.34 -1.59 -15.03
C TRP A 179 -9.58 -1.29 -15.88
N ALA A 180 -9.40 -1.08 -17.19
CA ALA A 180 -10.49 -0.75 -18.11
C ALA A 180 -11.62 -1.81 -18.14
N TRP A 181 -11.32 -3.06 -17.74
CA TRP A 181 -12.26 -4.17 -17.70
C TRP A 181 -12.73 -4.53 -16.29
N ARG A 182 -12.41 -3.73 -15.27
CA ARG A 182 -12.81 -4.00 -13.88
C ARG A 182 -14.32 -4.20 -13.73
N GLY A 183 -15.14 -3.46 -14.47
CA GLY A 183 -16.60 -3.56 -14.43
C GLY A 183 -17.17 -4.86 -15.02
N SER A 184 -16.35 -5.65 -15.72
CA SER A 184 -16.74 -6.95 -16.29
C SER A 184 -15.98 -8.13 -15.68
N ALA A 185 -15.24 -7.92 -14.58
CA ALA A 185 -14.35 -8.92 -14.00
C ALA A 185 -15.02 -10.30 -13.81
N ASP A 186 -16.24 -10.33 -13.28
CA ASP A 186 -16.97 -11.58 -13.01
C ASP A 186 -17.38 -12.36 -14.26
N ARG A 187 -17.34 -11.72 -15.44
CA ARG A 187 -17.68 -12.32 -16.73
C ARG A 187 -16.49 -12.42 -17.67
N THR A 188 -15.31 -11.95 -17.26
CA THR A 188 -14.11 -11.96 -18.08
C THR A 188 -13.24 -13.16 -17.69
N VAL A 189 -13.07 -14.08 -18.63
CA VAL A 189 -12.13 -15.19 -18.49
C VAL A 189 -10.79 -14.77 -19.08
N MET A 190 -9.78 -14.66 -18.23
CA MET A 190 -8.42 -14.32 -18.62
C MET A 190 -7.58 -15.60 -18.80
N PRO A 191 -6.72 -15.69 -19.83
CA PRO A 191 -5.77 -16.78 -19.95
C PRO A 191 -4.91 -16.90 -18.69
N SER A 192 -4.69 -18.13 -18.24
CA SER A 192 -3.85 -18.43 -17.07
C SER A 192 -3.02 -19.67 -17.32
N SER A 193 -2.06 -19.93 -16.44
CA SER A 193 -1.37 -21.22 -16.38
C SER A 193 -1.53 -21.82 -14.99
N VAL A 194 -1.77 -23.13 -14.92
CA VAL A 194 -2.06 -23.83 -13.67
C VAL A 194 -1.14 -25.02 -13.45
N VAL A 195 -0.91 -25.35 -12.18
CA VAL A 195 -0.21 -26.57 -11.75
C VAL A 195 -0.82 -27.08 -10.44
N ARG A 196 -0.76 -28.39 -10.18
CA ARG A 196 -1.25 -29.01 -8.94
C ARG A 196 -0.15 -29.77 -8.24
N LEU A 197 -0.07 -29.60 -6.93
CA LEU A 197 0.83 -30.32 -6.04
C LEU A 197 0.03 -30.99 -4.92
N GLU A 198 0.58 -32.09 -4.42
CA GLU A 198 0.19 -32.63 -3.11
C GLU A 198 1.21 -32.14 -2.08
N VAL A 199 0.77 -31.37 -1.09
CA VAL A 199 1.66 -30.69 -0.14
C VAL A 199 1.62 -31.36 1.22
N ARG A 200 2.77 -31.82 1.71
CA ARG A 200 2.91 -32.41 3.05
C ARG A 200 3.34 -31.38 4.07
N CYS A 201 2.60 -31.33 5.16
CA CYS A 201 2.88 -30.67 6.42
C CYS A 201 2.75 -31.76 7.50
#